data_AF-A0A924WMS4-F1
#
_entry.id   AF-A0A924WMS4-F1
#
_cell.length_a   1.000
_cell.length_b   1.000
_cell.length_c   1.000
_cell.angle_alpha   90.00
_cell.angle_beta   90.00
_cell.angle_gamma   90.00
#
_symmetry.space_group_name_H-M   'P 1'
#
loop_
_entity.id
_entity.type
_entity.pdbx_description
1 polymer ?
#
loop_
_entity_poly.entity_id
_entity_poly.type
_entity_poly.pdbx_seq_one_letter_code
_entity_poly.pdbx_strand_id
1 'polypeptide(L)' 'PQMFRHGALLAALANAGSGVTDEAQAIERTGARPRLVRGDPRNLKVTWHDDLVIAEQFLRMRRPIGAEARVQTRGQR' A
#
# COMPACT_ATOMS: atom_id res chain seq x y z
N PRO A 1 2.49 1.26 -0.94
CA PRO A 1 3.89 0.81 -0.75
C PRO A 1 4.81 1.60 -1.69
N GLN A 2 6.06 1.82 -1.29
CA GLN A 2 7.10 2.44 -2.12
C GLN A 2 8.20 1.41 -2.40
N MET A 3 8.87 1.52 -3.55
CA MET A 3 9.94 0.60 -3.95
C MET A 3 11.10 1.36 -4.58
N PHE A 4 12.31 1.08 -4.08
CA PHE A 4 13.56 1.67 -4.57
C PHE A 4 14.65 0.59 -4.65
N ARG A 5 15.68 0.84 -5.46
CA ARG A 5 16.88 0.00 -5.44
C ARG A 5 17.59 0.21 -4.09
N HIS A 6 17.96 -0.88 -3.44
CA HIS A 6 18.54 -0.87 -2.09
C HIS A 6 19.71 0.11 -1.95
N GLY A 7 20.73 0.03 -2.81
CA GLY A 7 21.90 0.92 -2.72
C GLY A 7 21.57 2.39 -2.94
N ALA A 8 20.65 2.70 -3.86
CA ALA A 8 20.21 4.08 -4.11
C ALA A 8 19.45 4.66 -2.91
N LEU A 9 18.56 3.87 -2.30
CA LEU A 9 17.83 4.28 -1.10
C LEU A 9 18.76 4.49 0.09
N LEU A 10 19.70 3.58 0.32
CA LEU A 10 20.63 3.68 1.43
C LEU A 10 21.51 4.94 1.31
N ALA A 11 22.02 5.23 0.11
CA ALA A 11 22.78 6.46 -0.15
C ALA A 11 21.94 7.73 0.01
N ALA A 12 20.67 7.71 -0.42
CA ALA A 12 19.76 8.84 -0.26
C ALA A 12 19.46 9.11 1.23
N LEU A 13 19.11 8.09 1.99
CA LEU A 13 18.77 8.20 3.42
C LEU A 13 19.96 8.66 4.26
N ALA A 14 21.19 8.23 3.94
CA ALA A 14 22.40 8.68 4.62
C ALA A 14 22.62 10.20 4.55
N ASN A 15 22.10 10.86 3.51
CA ASN A 15 22.28 12.29 3.26
C ASN A 15 20.98 13.11 3.45
N ALA A 16 19.85 12.47 3.79
CA ALA A 16 18.55 13.11 3.77
C ALA A 16 18.30 14.06 4.96
N GLY A 17 18.99 13.88 6.09
CA GLY A 17 18.74 14.62 7.33
C GLY A 17 17.41 14.25 7.99
N SER A 18 17.03 14.93 9.07
CA SER A 18 15.84 14.59 9.88
C SER A 18 14.50 15.07 9.32
N GLY A 19 14.51 15.91 8.28
CA GLY A 19 13.31 16.56 7.74
C GLY A 19 12.57 15.76 6.66
N VAL A 20 13.05 14.57 6.28
CA VAL A 20 12.36 13.70 5.32
C VAL A 20 11.21 12.95 5.98
N THR A 21 10.05 12.99 5.35
CA THR A 21 8.81 12.35 5.84
C THR A 21 8.63 10.92 5.35
N ASP A 22 9.31 10.57 4.25
CA ASP A 22 9.24 9.27 3.59
C ASP A 22 10.47 9.07 2.68
N GLU A 23 10.61 7.84 2.20
CA GLU A 23 11.73 7.40 1.38
C GLU A 23 11.74 8.06 -0.01
N ALA A 24 10.57 8.35 -0.59
CA ALA A 24 10.49 9.03 -1.89
C ALA A 24 11.06 10.45 -1.82
N GLN A 25 10.75 11.19 -0.75
CA GLN A 25 11.33 12.51 -0.54
C GLN A 25 12.86 12.46 -0.41
N ALA A 26 13.41 11.45 0.28
CA ALA A 26 14.86 11.26 0.35
C ALA A 26 15.46 11.03 -1.05
N ILE A 27 14.81 10.21 -1.87
CA ILE A 27 15.23 9.93 -3.25
C ILE A 27 15.13 11.18 -4.13
N GLU A 28 14.08 11.98 -4.01
CA GLU A 28 13.90 13.23 -4.77
C GLU A 28 15.04 14.24 -4.52
N ARG A 29 15.54 14.33 -3.28
CA ARG A 29 16.68 15.20 -2.93
C ARG A 29 17.98 14.82 -3.65
N THR A 30 18.09 13.59 -4.16
CA THR A 30 19.23 13.17 -5.00
C THR A 30 19.12 13.64 -6.45
N GLY A 31 18.03 14.32 -6.83
CA GLY A 31 17.70 14.71 -8.20
C GLY A 31 16.94 13.66 -9.00
N ALA A 32 16.72 12.48 -8.42
CA ALA A 32 15.91 11.43 -9.02
C ALA A 32 14.41 11.79 -9.05
N ARG A 33 13.65 11.11 -9.90
CA ARG A 33 12.20 11.31 -10.07
C ARG A 33 11.46 9.99 -9.88
N PRO A 34 11.04 9.64 -8.65
CA PRO A 34 10.24 8.44 -8.41
C PRO A 34 9.00 8.40 -9.30
N ARG A 35 8.65 7.21 -9.80
CA ARG A 35 7.45 7.02 -10.61
C ARG A 35 6.22 6.89 -9.70
N LEU A 36 5.24 7.76 -9.91
CA LEU A 36 3.92 7.61 -9.28
C LEU A 36 3.12 6.49 -9.94
N VAL A 37 2.54 5.62 -9.11
CA VAL A 37 1.66 4.53 -9.51
C VAL A 37 0.34 4.72 -8.78
N ARG A 38 -0.79 4.54 -9.47
CA ARG A 38 -2.12 4.69 -8.87
C ARG A 38 -2.31 3.69 -7.73
N GLY A 39 -2.51 4.20 -6.53
CA GLY A 39 -2.81 3.39 -5.34
C GLY A 39 -4.28 2.98 -5.28
N ASP A 40 -4.55 1.94 -4.49
CA ASP A 40 -5.90 1.57 -4.09
C ASP A 40 -6.29 2.34 -2.82
N PRO A 41 -7.47 2.98 -2.74
CA PRO A 41 -7.93 3.68 -1.53
C PRO A 41 -7.95 2.80 -0.27
N ARG A 42 -8.05 1.48 -0.44
CA ARG A 42 -8.01 0.50 0.66
C ARG A 42 -6.63 0.36 1.29
N ASN A 43 -5.57 0.91 0.68
CA ASN A 43 -4.25 1.03 1.29
C ASN A 43 -4.19 2.29 2.19
N LEU A 44 -5.20 2.44 3.04
CA LEU A 44 -5.38 3.54 3.98
C LEU A 44 -4.39 3.40 5.15
N LYS A 45 -3.81 4.51 5.58
CA LYS A 45 -3.08 4.60 6.85
C LYS A 45 -4.07 4.96 7.96
N VAL A 46 -4.33 4.01 8.87
CA VAL A 46 -5.11 4.28 10.09
C VAL A 46 -4.24 5.10 11.04
N THR A 47 -4.64 6.34 11.30
CA THR A 47 -3.90 7.32 12.10
C THR A 47 -4.72 7.82 13.29
N TRP A 48 -6.05 7.97 13.11
CA TRP A 48 -6.98 8.42 14.14
C TRP A 48 -8.08 7.39 14.40
N HIS A 49 -8.83 7.59 15.48
CA HIS A 49 -9.92 6.70 15.85
C HIS A 49 -10.98 6.58 14.75
N ASP A 50 -11.33 7.71 14.12
CA ASP A 50 -12.38 7.75 13.09
C ASP A 50 -12.01 6.97 11.81
N ASP A 51 -10.71 6.75 11.54
CA ASP A 51 -10.25 5.96 10.39
C ASP A 51 -10.70 4.48 10.50
N LEU A 52 -10.96 3.99 11.73
CA LEU A 52 -11.39 2.61 11.98
C LEU A 52 -12.71 2.29 11.29
N VAL A 53 -13.64 3.24 11.26
CA VAL A 53 -14.94 3.05 10.61
C VAL A 53 -14.75 2.76 9.12
N ILE A 54 -13.87 3.51 8.45
CA ILE A 54 -13.57 3.34 7.02
C ILE A 54 -12.83 2.01 6.79
N ALA A 55 -11.83 1.72 7.62
CA ALA A 55 -11.06 0.48 7.52
C ALA A 55 -11.94 -0.77 7.69
N GLU A 56 -12.87 -0.76 8.65
CA GLU A 56 -13.83 -1.84 8.87
C GLU A 56 -14.70 -2.07 7.63
N GLN A 57 -15.26 -1.00 7.03
CA GLN A 57 -16.03 -1.13 5.80
C GLN A 57 -15.19 -1.74 4.67
N PHE A 58 -13.94 -1.29 4.50
CA PHE A 58 -13.03 -1.88 3.51
C PHE A 58 -12.77 -3.37 3.75
N LEU A 59 -12.66 -3.82 4.99
CA LEU A 59 -12.49 -5.23 5.32
C LEU A 59 -13.75 -6.06 5.02
N ARG A 60 -14.95 -5.55 5.34
CA ARG A 60 -16.23 -6.24 5.06
C ARG A 60 -16.50 -6.42 3.57
N MET A 61 -16.03 -5.49 2.75
CA MET A 61 -16.15 -5.57 1.28
C MET A 61 -15.14 -6.52 0.63
N ARG A 62 -14.10 -6.97 1.35
CA ARG A 62 -13.13 -7.93 0.80
C ARG A 62 -13.79 -9.30 0.68
N ARG A 63 -13.81 -9.86 -0.53
CA ARG A 63 -14.01 -11.30 -0.68
C ARG A 63 -12.80 -12.02 -0.09
N PRO A 64 -13.00 -13.04 0.75
CA PRO A 64 -11.89 -13.85 1.24
C PRO A 64 -11.15 -14.47 0.04
N ILE A 65 -9.82 -14.39 0.09
CA ILE A 65 -8.96 -15.09 -0.88
C ILE A 65 -9.23 -16.59 -0.70
N GLY A 66 -9.80 -17.24 -1.72
CA GLY A 66 -10.23 -18.66 -1.68
C GLY A 66 -11.74 -18.89 -1.71
N ALA A 67 -12.58 -17.85 -1.68
CA ALA A 67 -14.03 -17.98 -1.90
C ALA A 67 -14.37 -18.04 -3.40
N GLU A 68 -13.78 -19.00 -4.12
CA GLU A 68 -14.26 -19.43 -5.42
C GLU A 68 -15.41 -20.43 -5.23
N ALA A 69 -16.41 -20.25 -6.08
CA ALA A 69 -17.76 -20.79 -5.96
C ALA A 69 -17.78 -22.30 -5.72
N ARG A 70 -18.33 -22.73 -4.59
CA ARG A 70 -18.99 -24.03 -4.51
C ARG A 70 -20.26 -23.92 -5.35
N VAL A 71 -20.12 -24.01 -6.67
CA VAL A 71 -21.23 -24.18 -7.60
C VAL A 71 -21.96 -25.43 -7.12
N GLN A 72 -23.19 -25.23 -6.64
CA GLN A 72 -24.09 -26.32 -6.31
C GLN A 72 -24.39 -27.07 -7.60
N THR A 73 -23.70 -28.17 -7.86
CA THR A 73 -24.19 -29.18 -8.80
C THR A 73 -25.35 -29.92 -8.12
N ARG A 74 -26.50 -29.25 -8.01
CA ARG A 74 -27.74 -29.86 -7.56
C ARG A 74 -28.33 -30.65 -8.72
N GLY A 75 -28.16 -31.97 -8.66
CA GLY A 75 -29.09 -32.98 -9.16
C GLY A 75 -29.51 -32.90 -10.62
N GLN A 76 -28.81 -33.64 -11.48
CA GLN A 76 -29.45 -34.42 -12.53
C GLN A 76 -29.02 -35.88 -12.36
N ARG A 77 -29.86 -36.65 -11.67
CA ARG A 77 -30.06 -38.08 -11.85
C ARG A 77 -31.55 -38.32 -11.75
#